data_AF-A0A357KYA8-F1
#
_entry.id   AF-A0A357KYA8-F1
#
_cell.length_a   1.000
_cell.length_b   1.000
_cell.length_c   1.000
_cell.angle_alpha   90.00
_cell.angle_beta   90.00
_cell.angle_gamma   90.00
#
_symmetry.space_group_name_H-M   'P 1'
#
loop_
_entity.id
_entity.type
_entity.pdbx_description
1 polymer ?
#
loop_
_entity_poly.entity_id
_entity_poly.type
_entity_poly.pdbx_seq_one_letter_code
_entity_poly.pdbx_strand_id
1 'polypeptide(L)'
;ALLEAAAEAGATSAGWILLRLPWQVKDVFVDWIRREFPLRADHIESLMRQCRPDGRLYDASFGARQRGQGAIAEQIGRAFSVFSKRFGLDRAMPRLSSASFRRPLIEERGDADQLRLFG
;
A
#
# COMPACT_ATOMS: atom_id res chain seq x y z
N ALA A 1 -9.91 5.23 17.13
CA ALA A 1 -8.75 6.11 16.87
C ALA A 1 -8.60 6.42 15.37
N LEU A 2 -7.78 5.71 14.56
CA LEU A 2 -7.52 6.17 13.17
C LEU A 2 -8.75 6.16 12.25
N LEU A 3 -9.45 5.03 12.14
CA LEU A 3 -10.62 4.93 11.25
C LEU A 3 -11.79 5.80 11.73
N GLU A 4 -11.99 5.86 13.04
CA GLU A 4 -12.97 6.74 13.66
C GLU A 4 -12.70 8.22 13.35
N ALA A 5 -11.47 8.69 13.54
CA ALA A 5 -11.07 10.05 13.21
C ALA A 5 -11.21 10.35 11.71
N ALA A 6 -10.91 9.37 10.85
CA ALA A 6 -11.13 9.52 9.41
C ALA A 6 -12.63 9.69 9.08
N ALA A 7 -13.51 8.91 9.72
CA ALA A 7 -14.95 9.03 9.55
C ALA A 7 -15.48 10.39 10.07
N GLU A 8 -15.00 10.85 11.24
CA GLU A 8 -15.32 12.18 11.79
C GLU A 8 -14.87 13.32 10.86
N ALA A 9 -13.75 13.15 10.16
CA ALA A 9 -13.26 14.07 9.14
C ALA A 9 -14.02 14.00 7.80
N GLY A 10 -15.05 13.14 7.70
CA GLY A 10 -15.92 13.02 6.52
C GLY A 10 -15.46 11.98 5.49
N ALA A 11 -14.51 11.11 5.81
CA ALA A 11 -14.18 10.00 4.93
C ALA A 11 -15.38 9.06 4.77
N THR A 12 -15.61 8.59 3.55
CA THR A 12 -16.71 7.67 3.21
C THR A 12 -16.24 6.26 2.89
N SER A 13 -14.95 6.06 2.67
CA SER A 13 -14.35 4.76 2.45
C SER A 13 -12.97 4.67 3.07
N ALA A 14 -12.50 3.45 3.35
CA ALA A 14 -11.15 3.20 3.81
C ALA A 14 -10.56 1.92 3.18
N GLY A 15 -9.25 1.95 2.98
CA GLY A 15 -8.49 0.80 2.49
C GLY A 15 -7.17 0.66 3.24
N TRP A 16 -6.58 -0.52 3.18
CA TRP A 16 -5.28 -0.79 3.77
C TRP A 16 -4.38 -1.47 2.75
N ILE A 17 -3.08 -1.24 2.91
CA ILE A 17 -2.02 -1.89 2.14
C ILE A 17 -1.00 -2.37 3.16
N LEU A 18 -0.64 -3.65 3.06
CA LEU A 18 0.44 -4.21 3.86
C LEU A 18 1.78 -3.56 3.47
N LEU A 19 2.68 -3.35 4.42
CA LEU A 19 3.97 -2.71 4.18
C LEU A 19 4.71 -3.36 2.98
N ARG A 20 5.08 -2.52 2.02
CA ARG A 20 5.74 -2.93 0.77
C ARG A 20 7.20 -2.51 0.82
N LEU A 21 8.08 -3.46 0.56
CA LEU A 21 9.53 -3.25 0.53
C LEU A 21 10.11 -3.58 -0.88
N PRO A 22 9.72 -2.84 -1.92
CA PRO A 22 10.22 -3.10 -3.26
C PRO A 22 11.71 -2.78 -3.37
N TRP A 23 12.48 -3.66 -4.02
CA TRP A 23 13.88 -3.40 -4.40
C TRP A 23 14.74 -2.90 -3.24
N GLN A 24 15.45 -1.78 -3.41
CA GLN A 24 16.37 -1.20 -2.43
C GLN A 24 15.66 -0.72 -1.15
N VAL A 25 14.35 -0.48 -1.19
CA VAL A 25 13.57 -0.06 -0.01
C VAL A 25 13.65 -1.13 1.09
N LYS A 26 13.76 -2.41 0.71
CA LYS A 26 13.92 -3.49 1.69
C LYS A 26 15.18 -3.35 2.51
N ASP A 27 16.29 -3.00 1.87
CA ASP A 27 17.61 -2.98 2.49
C ASP A 27 17.71 -1.75 3.40
N VAL A 28 17.24 -0.59 2.91
CA VAL A 28 17.14 0.64 3.71
C VAL A 28 16.26 0.44 4.94
N PHE A 29 15.10 -0.22 4.79
CA PHE A 29 14.21 -0.48 5.91
C PHE A 29 14.83 -1.43 6.93
N VAL A 30 15.42 -2.54 6.50
CA VAL A 30 16.04 -3.53 7.40
C VAL A 30 17.20 -2.90 8.16
N ASP A 31 18.05 -2.12 7.50
CA ASP A 31 19.13 -1.38 8.14
C ASP A 31 18.62 -0.39 9.18
N TRP A 32 17.56 0.35 8.86
CA TRP A 32 16.96 1.32 9.75
C TRP A 32 16.35 0.66 10.99
N ILE A 33 15.55 -0.42 10.84
CA ILE A 33 14.94 -1.08 12.02
C ILE A 33 15.99 -1.70 12.93
N ARG A 34 17.11 -2.19 12.38
CA ARG A 34 18.21 -2.77 13.16
C ARG A 34 18.94 -1.72 14.00
N ARG A 35 19.05 -0.47 13.49
CA ARG A 35 19.67 0.65 14.20
C ARG A 35 18.75 1.23 15.27
N GLU A 36 17.49 1.52 14.92
CA GLU A 36 16.56 2.22 15.79
C GLU A 36 15.82 1.30 16.78
N PHE A 37 15.58 0.05 16.39
CA PHE A 37 14.80 -0.92 17.17
C PHE A 37 15.47 -2.29 17.25
N PRO A 38 16.73 -2.39 17.72
CA PRO A 38 17.52 -3.63 17.66
C PRO A 38 16.83 -4.82 18.33
N LEU A 39 16.14 -4.58 19.46
CA LEU A 39 15.43 -5.64 20.20
C LEU A 39 14.16 -6.15 19.50
N ARG A 40 13.65 -5.45 18.48
CA ARG A 40 12.42 -5.79 17.75
C ARG A 40 12.67 -6.15 16.29
N ALA A 41 13.86 -5.86 15.76
CA ALA A 41 14.17 -5.98 14.34
C ALA A 41 13.85 -7.39 13.80
N ASP A 42 14.37 -8.43 14.46
CA ASP A 42 14.16 -9.82 14.04
C ASP A 42 12.68 -10.24 14.08
N HIS A 43 11.94 -9.75 15.09
CA HIS A 43 10.52 -10.04 15.22
C HIS A 43 9.70 -9.36 14.11
N ILE A 44 9.97 -8.08 13.83
CA ILE A 44 9.33 -7.33 12.75
C ILE A 44 9.62 -8.01 11.41
N GLU A 45 10.88 -8.35 11.15
CA GLU A 45 11.30 -9.02 9.93
C GLU A 45 10.60 -10.38 9.77
N SER A 46 10.52 -11.17 10.84
CA SER A 46 9.80 -12.45 10.85
C SER A 46 8.32 -12.29 10.53
N LEU A 47 7.62 -11.34 11.14
CA LEU A 47 6.21 -11.06 10.84
C LEU A 47 6.01 -10.67 9.37
N MET A 48 6.91 -9.85 8.81
CA MET A 48 6.84 -9.46 7.40
C MET A 48 7.02 -10.66 6.47
N ARG A 49 7.97 -11.55 6.78
CA ARG A 49 8.23 -12.77 6.01
C ARG A 49 7.04 -13.74 6.07
N GLN A 50 6.38 -13.87 7.22
CA GLN A 50 5.17 -14.68 7.37
C GLN A 50 4.00 -14.17 6.51
N CYS A 51 3.97 -12.88 6.19
CA CYS A 51 2.95 -12.30 5.31
C CYS A 51 3.22 -12.48 3.81
N ARG A 52 4.27 -13.21 3.44
CA ARG A 52 4.78 -13.32 2.07
C ARG A 52 5.05 -14.79 1.70
N PRO A 53 4.95 -15.16 0.42
CA PRO A 53 5.37 -16.48 -0.04
C PRO A 53 6.88 -16.68 0.16
N ASP A 54 7.26 -17.93 0.43
CA ASP A 54 8.64 -18.40 0.62
C ASP A 54 9.47 -17.61 1.64
N GLY A 55 8.83 -16.92 2.59
CA GLY A 55 9.52 -16.11 3.60
C GLY A 55 10.28 -14.91 3.01
N ARG A 56 9.91 -14.43 1.82
CA ARG A 56 10.51 -13.23 1.20
C ARG A 56 10.04 -11.97 1.93
N LEU A 57 10.75 -10.86 1.78
CA LEU A 57 10.31 -9.55 2.29
C LEU A 57 9.42 -8.79 1.30
N TYR A 58 9.44 -9.20 0.03
CA TYR A 58 8.66 -8.57 -1.02
C TYR A 58 8.14 -9.59 -2.04
N ASP A 59 6.92 -9.33 -2.50
CA ASP A 59 6.26 -10.05 -3.58
C ASP A 59 5.67 -9.01 -4.54
N ALA A 60 5.99 -9.16 -5.84
CA ALA A 60 5.53 -8.26 -6.89
C ALA A 60 4.18 -8.68 -7.50
N SER A 61 3.70 -9.89 -7.17
CA SER A 61 2.49 -10.49 -7.72
C SER A 61 1.28 -9.58 -7.53
N PHE A 62 0.58 -9.29 -8.62
CA PHE A 62 -0.60 -8.43 -8.59
C PHE A 62 -1.69 -9.02 -7.67
N GLY A 63 -2.40 -8.18 -6.93
CA GLY A 63 -3.35 -8.59 -5.89
C GLY A 63 -2.68 -9.05 -4.58
N ALA A 64 -1.69 -9.93 -4.64
CA ALA A 64 -0.98 -10.43 -3.46
C ALA A 64 -0.09 -9.35 -2.80
N ARG A 65 0.59 -8.52 -3.61
CA ARG A 65 1.51 -7.47 -3.15
C ARG A 65 0.90 -6.42 -2.20
N GLN A 66 -0.42 -6.26 -2.21
CA GLN A 66 -1.13 -5.28 -1.37
C GLN A 66 -1.68 -5.90 -0.09
N ARG A 67 -2.16 -7.15 -0.13
CA ARG A 67 -2.80 -7.81 1.01
C ARG A 67 -1.86 -8.71 1.79
N GLY A 68 -0.92 -9.36 1.11
CA GLY A 68 -0.15 -10.47 1.67
C GLY A 68 -1.01 -11.73 1.88
N GLN A 69 -0.43 -12.70 2.58
CA GLN A 69 -1.06 -13.99 2.89
C GLN A 69 -0.74 -14.43 4.32
N GLY A 70 -1.40 -15.49 4.79
CA GLY A 70 -1.15 -16.06 6.12
C GLY A 70 -1.84 -15.33 7.26
N ALA A 71 -1.75 -15.92 8.46
CA ALA A 71 -2.59 -15.57 9.61
C ALA A 71 -2.49 -14.09 10.02
N ILE A 72 -1.30 -13.49 9.97
CA ILE A 72 -1.08 -12.08 10.32
C ILE A 72 -1.77 -11.15 9.33
N ALA A 73 -1.60 -11.39 8.02
CA ALA A 73 -2.22 -10.57 6.98
C ALA A 73 -3.76 -10.66 7.06
N GLU A 74 -4.27 -11.87 7.31
CA GLU A 74 -5.71 -12.07 7.50
C GLU A 74 -6.23 -11.38 8.76
N GLN A 75 -5.49 -11.41 9.85
CA GLN A 75 -5.88 -10.72 11.09
C GLN A 75 -5.97 -9.20 10.87
N ILE A 76 -4.98 -8.62 10.17
CA ILE A 76 -5.01 -7.21 9.78
C ILE A 76 -6.26 -6.92 8.93
N GLY A 77 -6.52 -7.75 7.91
CA GLY A 77 -7.68 -7.59 7.04
C GLY A 77 -9.02 -7.70 7.78
N ARG A 78 -9.15 -8.66 8.70
CA ARG A 78 -10.35 -8.83 9.53
C ARG A 78 -10.57 -7.63 10.45
N ALA A 79 -9.53 -7.19 11.17
CA ALA A 79 -9.61 -6.02 12.03
C ALA A 79 -10.03 -4.80 11.23
N PHE A 80 -9.39 -4.54 10.09
CA PHE A 80 -9.71 -3.40 9.24
C PHE A 80 -11.14 -3.45 8.71
N SER A 81 -11.62 -4.63 8.28
CA SER A 81 -13.00 -4.82 7.82
C SER A 81 -14.03 -4.54 8.92
N VAL A 82 -13.81 -5.05 10.14
CA VAL A 82 -14.71 -4.83 11.28
C VAL A 82 -14.81 -3.35 11.62
N PHE A 83 -13.67 -2.66 11.74
CA PHE A 83 -13.69 -1.24 12.09
C PHE A 83 -14.19 -0.35 10.96
N SER A 84 -13.89 -0.68 9.70
CA SER A 84 -14.42 0.07 8.55
C SER A 84 -15.95 0.02 8.52
N LYS A 85 -16.54 -1.17 8.73
CA LYS A 85 -18.00 -1.31 8.85
C LYS A 85 -18.56 -0.54 10.03
N ARG A 86 -17.92 -0.67 11.20
CA ARG A 86 -18.35 0.00 12.44
C ARG A 86 -18.46 1.53 12.27
N PHE A 87 -17.53 2.14 11.53
CA PHE A 87 -17.49 3.58 11.32
C PHE A 87 -18.09 4.04 9.98
N GLY A 88 -18.75 3.14 9.23
CA GLY A 88 -19.42 3.48 7.97
C GLY A 88 -18.48 3.81 6.80
N LEU A 89 -17.25 3.29 6.84
CA LEU A 89 -16.18 3.45 5.84
C LEU A 89 -16.11 2.30 4.83
N ASP A 90 -17.15 1.48 4.74
CA ASP A 90 -17.27 0.37 3.79
C ASP A 90 -18.10 0.74 2.54
N ARG A 91 -18.39 2.03 2.34
CA ARG A 91 -19.14 2.51 1.16
C ARG A 91 -18.26 2.50 -0.09
N ALA A 92 -18.88 2.24 -1.23
CA ALA A 92 -18.21 2.39 -2.51
C ALA A 92 -17.82 3.86 -2.75
N MET A 93 -16.64 4.07 -3.32
CA MET A 93 -16.24 5.41 -3.77
C MET A 93 -17.18 5.89 -4.88
N PRO A 94 -17.51 7.20 -4.90
CA PRO A 94 -18.33 7.75 -5.96
C PRO A 94 -17.61 7.60 -7.31
N ARG A 95 -18.40 7.45 -8.38
CA ARG A 95 -17.87 7.36 -9.74
C ARG A 95 -17.14 8.67 -10.08
N LEU A 96 -15.84 8.57 -10.37
CA LEU A 96 -15.06 9.71 -10.82
C LEU A 96 -15.52 10.16 -12.21
N SER A 97 -15.62 11.47 -12.42
CA SER A 97 -15.93 12.04 -13.72
C SER A 97 -14.65 12.22 -14.54
N SER A 98 -14.66 11.73 -15.78
CA SER A 98 -13.63 12.00 -16.78
C SER A 98 -14.00 13.15 -17.73
N ALA A 99 -15.10 13.87 -17.49
CA ALA A 99 -15.61 14.90 -18.42
C ALA A 99 -14.62 16.04 -18.68
N SER A 100 -13.84 16.42 -17.68
CA SER A 100 -12.81 17.46 -17.77
C SER A 100 -11.44 16.92 -18.20
N PHE A 101 -11.31 15.60 -18.38
CA PHE A 101 -10.05 15.02 -18.84
C PHE A 101 -9.78 15.48 -20.28
N ARG A 102 -8.56 15.95 -20.52
CA ARG A 102 -8.06 16.31 -21.85
C ARG A 102 -6.78 15.52 -22.06
N ARG A 103 -6.78 14.65 -23.08
CA ARG A 103 -5.57 13.94 -23.49
C ARG A 103 -4.52 15.00 -23.85
N PRO A 104 -3.27 14.91 -23.36
CA PRO A 104 -2.20 15.79 -23.79
C PRO A 104 -2.07 15.73 -25.32
N LEU A 105 -2.01 16.90 -25.96
CA LEU A 105 -1.62 16.97 -27.36
C LEU A 105 -0.13 16.64 -27.42
N ILE A 106 0.22 15.55 -28.08
CA ILE A 106 1.60 15.29 -28.46
C ILE A 106 1.88 16.25 -29.62
N GLU A 107 2.37 17.46 -29.33
CA GLU A 107 2.90 18.33 -30.39
C GLU A 107 4.17 17.69 -30.95
N GLU A 108 4.30 17.64 -32.28
CA GLU A 108 5.53 17.18 -32.95
C GLU A 108 6.76 18.07 -32.66
N ARG A 109 6.60 19.11 -31.82
CA ARG A 109 7.66 20.03 -31.41
C ARG A 109 7.76 20.08 -29.89
N GLY A 110 8.80 19.43 -29.36
CA GLY A 110 9.46 19.85 -28.12
C GLY A 110 9.30 18.94 -26.90
N ASP A 111 8.16 18.28 -26.70
CA ASP A 111 7.89 17.53 -25.46
C ASP A 111 7.77 16.01 -25.65
N ALA A 112 8.16 15.52 -26.83
CA ALA A 112 8.39 14.09 -27.07
C ALA A 112 9.62 13.55 -26.31
N ASP A 113 10.39 14.39 -25.63
CA ASP A 113 11.61 13.98 -24.91
C ASP A 113 11.32 13.18 -23.64
N GLN A 114 10.18 13.39 -22.96
CA GLN A 114 9.86 12.60 -21.77
C GLN A 114 9.60 11.11 -22.09
N LEU A 115 9.11 10.81 -23.29
CA LEU A 115 8.93 9.42 -23.75
C LEU A 115 10.24 8.80 -24.29
N ARG A 116 11.24 9.61 -24.67
CA ARG A 116 12.57 9.15 -25.07
C ARG A 116 13.47 8.77 -23.88
N LEU A 117 13.17 9.28 -22.69
CA LEU A 117 13.88 8.94 -21.44
C LEU A 117 13.75 7.47 -21.02
N PHE A 118 12.83 6.71 -21.63
CA PHE A 118 12.61 5.29 -21.36
C PHE A 118 12.91 4.38 -22.57
N GLY A 119 13.64 4.91 -23.57
CA GLY A 119 14.15 4.16 -24.72
C GLY A 119 15.62 3.78 -24.57
#